data_AF-A0A857GKQ8-F1
#
_entry.id   AF-A0A857GKQ8-F1
#
_cell.length_a   1.000
_cell.length_b   1.000
_cell.length_c   1.000
_cell.angle_alpha   90.00
_cell.angle_beta   90.00
_cell.angle_gamma   90.00
#
_symmetry.space_group_name_H-M   'P 1'
#
loop_
_entity.id
_entity.type
_entity.pdbx_description
1 polymer ?
#
loop_
_entity_poly.entity_id
_entity_poly.type
_entity_poly.pdbx_seq_one_letter_code
_entity_poly.pdbx_strand_id
1 'polypeptide(L)'
;MYNAVNSKRPVNLDLTTIHFPLPALTSITHRITGVILFVGLIFAFWALGKSLSSPAGFDAVSSALANNFFAKFVAWGLLSALAFHFVAGIKHLLMDANIGVTLEGGVKKAQATVVVSAVLIILAGVWVW
;
A
#
# COMPACT_ATOMS: atom_id res chain seq x y z
N MET A 1 25.69 41.64 -21.85
CA MET A 1 25.12 40.31 -21.57
C MET A 1 25.47 39.97 -20.12
N TYR A 2 24.49 39.90 -19.21
CA TYR A 2 24.74 39.46 -17.84
C TYR A 2 24.83 37.93 -17.82
N ASN A 3 26.01 37.38 -17.56
CA ASN A 3 26.19 35.97 -17.29
C ASN A 3 25.71 35.69 -15.87
N ALA A 4 24.56 35.03 -15.72
CA ALA A 4 24.10 34.58 -14.41
C ALA A 4 25.10 33.54 -13.86
N VAL A 5 25.79 33.87 -12.78
CA VAL A 5 26.68 32.94 -12.07
C VAL A 5 25.81 31.83 -11.48
N ASN A 6 26.02 30.58 -11.89
CA ASN A 6 25.29 29.43 -11.37
C ASN A 6 25.73 29.14 -9.93
N SER A 7 25.10 29.84 -8.97
CA SER A 7 25.26 29.65 -7.53
C SER A 7 24.40 28.47 -7.04
N LYS A 8 24.65 27.24 -7.54
CA LYS A 8 24.02 26.05 -6.94
C LYS A 8 24.71 25.71 -5.62
N ARG A 9 24.14 26.20 -4.52
CA ARG A 9 24.55 25.86 -3.15
C ARG A 9 24.33 24.36 -2.90
N PRO A 10 25.19 23.69 -2.12
CA PRO A 10 24.98 22.30 -1.74
C PRO A 10 23.70 22.16 -0.90
N VAL A 11 22.98 21.06 -1.11
CA VAL A 11 21.74 20.70 -0.38
C VAL A 11 21.96 19.34 0.28
N ASN A 12 21.66 19.23 1.58
CA ASN A 12 21.68 17.93 2.25
C ASN A 12 20.39 17.16 1.96
N LEU A 13 20.47 16.21 1.03
CA LEU A 13 19.38 15.30 0.64
C LEU A 13 19.80 13.83 0.70
N ASP A 14 20.89 13.54 1.41
CA ASP A 14 21.28 12.15 1.65
C ASP A 14 20.34 11.51 2.67
N LEU A 15 19.33 10.79 2.17
CA LEU A 15 18.32 10.13 2.99
C LEU A 15 18.92 9.10 3.96
N THR A 16 20.12 8.57 3.67
CA THR A 16 20.79 7.61 4.56
C THR A 16 21.29 8.26 5.85
N THR A 17 21.44 9.59 5.86
CA THR A 17 21.88 10.37 7.02
C THR A 17 20.72 10.86 7.90
N ILE A 18 19.47 10.67 7.46
CA ILE A 18 18.27 11.20 8.10
C ILE A 18 17.55 10.09 8.87
N HIS A 19 17.24 10.35 10.15
CA HIS A 19 16.42 9.44 10.96
C HIS A 19 14.92 9.67 10.68
N PHE A 20 14.25 8.64 10.15
CA PHE A 20 12.82 8.69 9.86
C PHE A 20 11.98 8.07 11.00
N PRO A 21 11.07 8.85 11.64
CA PRO A 21 10.19 8.30 12.66
C PRO A 21 9.10 7.43 12.02
N LEU A 22 8.48 6.54 12.82
CA LEU A 22 7.46 5.60 12.35
C LEU A 22 6.29 6.24 11.56
N PRO A 23 5.76 7.42 11.94
CA PRO A 23 4.74 8.10 11.12
C PRO A 23 5.21 8.42 9.69
N ALA A 24 6.50 8.76 9.50
CA ALA A 24 7.07 9.01 8.18
C ALA A 24 7.14 7.72 7.36
N LEU A 25 7.59 6.61 7.98
CA LEU A 25 7.64 5.30 7.34
C LEU A 25 6.24 4.82 6.92
N THR A 26 5.25 4.90 7.82
CA THR A 26 3.87 4.51 7.47
C THR A 26 3.25 5.41 6.38
N SER A 27 3.63 6.68 6.31
CA SER A 27 3.18 7.60 5.26
C SER A 27 3.77 7.26 3.89
N ILE A 28 5.07 6.95 3.80
CA ILE A 28 5.65 6.54 2.50
C ILE A 28 5.12 5.17 2.07
N THR A 29 4.93 4.24 3.02
CA THR A 29 4.31 2.94 2.70
C THR A 29 2.88 3.10 2.20
N HIS A 30 2.06 3.99 2.78
CA HIS A 30 0.71 4.29 2.28
C HIS A 30 0.72 4.81 0.83
N ARG A 31 1.71 5.65 0.48
CA ARG A 31 1.90 6.14 -0.89
C ARG A 31 2.28 5.01 -1.85
N ILE A 32 3.26 4.19 -1.46
CA ILE A 32 3.71 3.04 -2.28
C ILE A 32 2.57 2.05 -2.49
N THR A 33 1.80 1.71 -1.45
CA THR A 33 0.66 0.81 -1.58
C THR A 33 -0.43 1.38 -2.47
N GLY A 34 -0.66 2.70 -2.47
CA GLY A 34 -1.57 3.36 -3.40
C GLY A 34 -1.17 3.16 -4.86
N VAL A 35 0.12 3.30 -5.17
CA VAL A 35 0.65 3.04 -6.54
C VAL A 35 0.52 1.57 -6.92
N ILE A 36 0.85 0.65 -5.99
CA ILE A 36 0.69 -0.79 -6.20
C ILE A 36 -0.77 -1.12 -6.53
N LEU A 37 -1.73 -0.57 -5.78
CA LEU A 37 -3.15 -0.82 -6.01
C LEU A 37 -3.61 -0.25 -7.35
N PHE A 38 -3.18 0.96 -7.70
CA PHE A 38 -3.52 1.58 -8.98
C PHE A 38 -3.08 0.72 -10.17
N VAL A 39 -1.85 0.23 -10.17
CA VAL A 39 -1.36 -0.73 -11.19
C VAL A 39 -2.08 -2.08 -11.06
N GLY A 40 -2.33 -2.51 -9.82
CA GLY A 40 -3.05 -3.74 -9.47
C GLY A 40 -4.47 -3.84 -10.04
N LEU A 41 -5.13 -2.70 -10.27
CA LEU A 41 -6.46 -2.65 -10.89
C LEU A 41 -6.49 -3.31 -12.28
N ILE A 42 -5.38 -3.28 -13.03
CA ILE A 42 -5.28 -3.96 -14.33
C ILE A 42 -5.53 -5.45 -14.16
N PHE A 43 -4.87 -6.08 -13.18
CA PHE A 43 -5.02 -7.50 -12.90
C PHE A 43 -6.39 -7.82 -12.29
N ALA A 44 -6.86 -6.98 -11.36
CA ALA A 44 -8.16 -7.17 -10.71
C ALA A 44 -9.32 -7.09 -11.70
N PHE A 45 -9.35 -6.07 -12.58
CA PHE A 45 -10.40 -5.94 -13.59
C PHE A 45 -10.28 -6.99 -14.69
N TRP A 46 -9.07 -7.40 -15.08
CA TRP A 46 -8.91 -8.52 -16.01
C TRP A 46 -9.47 -9.83 -15.41
N ALA A 47 -9.13 -10.15 -14.17
CA ALA A 47 -9.60 -11.36 -13.50
C ALA A 47 -11.13 -11.33 -13.29
N LEU A 48 -11.68 -10.19 -12.87
CA LEU A 48 -13.12 -9.99 -12.71
C LEU A 48 -13.86 -10.10 -14.05
N GLY A 49 -13.36 -9.44 -15.10
CA GLY A 49 -13.96 -9.50 -16.43
C GLY A 49 -13.94 -10.91 -17.00
N LYS A 50 -12.83 -11.63 -16.81
CA LYS A 50 -12.69 -13.02 -17.27
C LYS A 50 -13.61 -13.96 -16.49
N SER A 51 -13.70 -13.81 -15.16
CA SER A 51 -14.53 -14.68 -14.32
C SER A 51 -16.02 -14.52 -14.60
N LEU A 52 -16.45 -13.33 -15.04
CA LEU A 52 -17.85 -13.06 -15.41
C LEU A 52 -18.18 -13.39 -16.88
N SER A 53 -17.19 -13.72 -17.71
CA SER A 53 -17.40 -13.88 -19.16
C SER A 53 -18.14 -15.16 -19.55
N SER A 54 -17.96 -16.26 -18.81
CA SER A 54 -18.54 -17.58 -19.08
C SER A 54 -18.18 -18.56 -17.96
N PRO A 55 -18.84 -19.74 -17.85
CA PRO A 55 -18.43 -20.79 -16.92
C PRO A 55 -16.95 -21.20 -17.09
N ALA A 56 -16.50 -21.41 -18.33
CA ALA A 56 -15.10 -21.72 -18.61
C ALA A 56 -14.13 -20.57 -18.23
N GLY A 57 -14.59 -19.31 -18.35
CA GLY A 57 -13.83 -18.14 -17.91
C GLY A 57 -13.68 -18.08 -16.39
N PHE A 58 -14.75 -18.36 -15.66
CA PHE A 58 -14.73 -18.51 -14.21
C PHE A 58 -13.77 -19.62 -13.76
N ASP A 59 -13.89 -20.81 -14.37
CA ASP A 59 -13.05 -21.97 -14.04
C ASP A 59 -11.56 -21.69 -14.30
N ALA A 60 -11.23 -20.94 -15.36
CA ALA A 60 -9.85 -20.54 -15.64
C ALA A 60 -9.26 -19.66 -14.53
N VAL A 61 -10.01 -18.65 -14.06
CA VAL A 61 -9.56 -17.75 -12.98
C VAL A 61 -9.51 -18.51 -11.64
N SER A 62 -10.54 -19.30 -11.35
CA SER A 62 -10.63 -20.13 -10.15
C SER A 62 -9.48 -21.13 -10.07
N SER A 63 -9.20 -21.86 -11.15
CA SER A 63 -8.10 -22.83 -11.21
C SER A 63 -6.73 -22.15 -11.08
N ALA A 64 -6.55 -20.97 -11.69
CA ALA A 64 -5.33 -20.19 -11.50
C ALA A 64 -5.13 -19.80 -10.03
N LEU A 65 -6.17 -19.28 -9.37
CA LEU A 65 -6.10 -18.93 -7.95
C LEU A 65 -5.98 -20.15 -7.05
N ALA A 66 -6.47 -21.32 -7.43
CA ALA A 66 -6.37 -22.54 -6.63
C ALA A 66 -4.98 -23.19 -6.72
N ASN A 67 -4.41 -23.27 -7.93
CA ASN A 67 -3.28 -24.14 -8.24
C ASN A 67 -1.98 -23.39 -8.60
N ASN A 68 -2.04 -22.11 -8.94
CA ASN A 68 -0.87 -21.35 -9.34
C ASN A 68 -0.36 -20.47 -8.19
N PHE A 69 0.81 -20.83 -7.65
CA PHE A 69 1.47 -20.08 -6.58
C PHE A 69 1.69 -18.60 -6.94
N PHE A 70 2.09 -18.29 -8.17
CA PHE A 70 2.33 -16.90 -8.58
C PHE A 70 1.03 -16.08 -8.61
N ALA A 71 -0.07 -16.68 -9.08
CA ALA A 71 -1.38 -16.04 -9.06
C ALA A 71 -1.85 -15.76 -7.61
N LYS A 72 -1.70 -16.74 -6.70
CA LYS A 72 -1.94 -16.57 -5.27
C LYS A 72 -1.07 -15.46 -4.66
N PHE A 73 0.23 -15.45 -4.97
CA PHE A 73 1.16 -14.45 -4.46
C PHE A 73 0.80 -13.03 -4.91
N VAL A 74 0.43 -12.86 -6.19
CA VAL A 74 -0.06 -11.56 -6.69
C VAL A 74 -1.37 -11.16 -6.01
N ALA A 75 -2.33 -12.07 -5.89
CA ALA A 75 -3.61 -11.81 -5.22
C ALA A 75 -3.40 -11.39 -3.75
N TRP A 76 -2.59 -12.14 -3.01
CA TRP A 76 -2.22 -11.82 -1.64
C TRP A 76 -1.45 -10.49 -1.53
N GLY A 77 -0.53 -10.21 -2.46
CA GLY A 77 0.20 -8.95 -2.52
C GLY A 77 -0.74 -7.74 -2.70
N LEU A 78 -1.74 -7.86 -3.58
CA LEU A 78 -2.77 -6.83 -3.77
C LEU A 78 -3.67 -6.66 -2.55
N LEU A 79 -4.11 -7.76 -1.93
CA LEU A 79 -4.89 -7.71 -0.69
C LEU A 79 -4.07 -7.10 0.46
N SER A 80 -2.77 -7.39 0.50
CA SER A 80 -1.86 -6.84 1.52
C SER A 80 -1.64 -5.34 1.36
N ALA A 81 -1.44 -4.89 0.12
CA ALA A 81 -1.36 -3.47 -0.20
C ALA A 81 -2.68 -2.76 0.14
N LEU A 82 -3.83 -3.38 -0.17
CA LEU A 82 -5.16 -2.86 0.15
C LEU A 82 -5.35 -2.73 1.65
N ALA A 83 -5.04 -3.77 2.43
CA ALA A 83 -5.16 -3.77 3.88
C ALA A 83 -4.38 -2.61 4.50
N PHE A 84 -3.09 -2.46 4.15
CA PHE A 84 -2.28 -1.37 4.67
C PHE A 84 -2.77 0.00 4.20
N HIS A 85 -3.08 0.15 2.91
CA HIS A 85 -3.54 1.41 2.35
C HIS A 85 -4.84 1.88 3.02
N PHE A 86 -5.79 0.96 3.22
CA PHE A 86 -7.09 1.22 3.83
C PHE A 86 -6.95 1.64 5.29
N VAL A 87 -6.21 0.89 6.11
CA VAL A 87 -6.01 1.22 7.53
C VAL A 87 -5.28 2.55 7.69
N ALA A 88 -4.22 2.77 6.91
CA ALA A 88 -3.50 4.05 6.89
C ALA A 88 -4.39 5.21 6.41
N GLY A 89 -5.27 4.97 5.44
CA GLY A 89 -6.28 5.92 4.97
C GLY A 89 -7.28 6.30 6.06
N ILE A 90 -7.79 5.33 6.82
CA ILE A 90 -8.65 5.62 7.99
C ILE A 90 -7.92 6.49 9.01
N LYS A 91 -6.65 6.17 9.32
CA LYS A 91 -5.82 7.03 10.18
C LYS A 91 -5.78 8.47 9.66
N HIS A 92 -5.58 8.66 8.36
CA HIS A 92 -5.57 9.99 7.74
C HIS A 92 -6.91 10.71 7.89
N LEU A 93 -8.03 10.05 7.56
CA LEU A 93 -9.37 10.62 7.73
C LEU A 93 -9.69 11.01 9.18
N LEU A 94 -9.25 10.21 10.16
CA LEU A 94 -9.38 10.55 11.58
C LEU A 94 -8.57 11.80 11.95
N MET A 95 -7.36 11.94 11.40
CA MET A 95 -6.53 13.13 11.63
C MET A 95 -7.09 14.37 10.92
N ASP A 96 -7.68 14.21 9.73
CA ASP A 96 -8.36 15.28 9.00
C ASP A 96 -9.60 15.77 9.77
N ALA A 97 -10.26 14.88 10.51
CA ALA A 97 -11.31 15.20 11.47
C ALA A 97 -10.80 15.76 12.82
N ASN A 98 -9.51 16.13 12.90
CA ASN A 98 -8.84 16.67 14.08
C ASN A 98 -8.80 15.73 15.31
N ILE A 99 -9.01 14.43 15.11
CA ILE A 99 -8.92 13.43 16.18
C ILE A 99 -7.45 13.03 16.31
N GLY A 100 -6.86 13.07 17.50
CA GLY A 100 -5.52 12.51 17.78
C GLY A 100 -4.39 13.04 16.89
N VAL A 101 -4.28 14.37 16.76
CA VAL A 101 -3.30 15.08 15.90
C VAL A 101 -2.01 15.49 16.62
N THR A 102 -1.85 15.14 17.90
CA THR A 102 -0.60 15.39 18.65
C THR A 102 0.54 14.50 18.14
N LEU A 103 1.79 14.86 18.47
CA LEU A 103 2.96 14.04 18.10
C LEU A 103 2.83 12.61 18.64
N GLU A 104 2.48 12.46 19.91
CA GLU A 104 2.25 11.17 20.55
C GLU A 104 1.08 10.41 19.90
N GLY A 105 -0.01 11.11 19.59
CA GLY A 105 -1.15 10.54 18.87
C GLY A 105 -0.77 10.01 17.49
N GLY A 106 0.07 10.75 16.76
CA GLY A 106 0.61 10.34 15.46
C GLY A 106 1.45 9.05 15.54
N VAL A 107 2.31 8.93 16.57
CA VAL A 107 3.10 7.71 16.81
C VAL A 107 2.20 6.52 17.15
N LYS A 108 1.27 6.68 18.11
CA LYS A 108 0.34 5.63 18.53
C LYS A 108 -0.50 5.11 17.37
N LYS A 109 -1.03 6.00 16.53
CA LYS A 109 -1.80 5.59 15.35
C LYS A 109 -0.94 4.94 14.26
N ALA A 110 0.32 5.36 14.11
CA ALA A 110 1.23 4.69 13.20
C ALA A 110 1.53 3.26 13.67
N GLN A 111 1.71 3.03 14.98
CA GLN A 111 1.84 1.69 15.57
C GLN A 111 0.56 0.86 15.34
N ALA A 112 -0.61 1.43 15.62
CA ALA A 112 -1.90 0.77 15.37
C ALA A 112 -2.08 0.41 13.89
N THR A 113 -1.67 1.31 12.98
CA THR A 113 -1.69 1.05 11.53
C THR A 113 -0.89 -0.20 11.18
N VAL A 114 0.32 -0.34 11.72
CA VAL A 114 1.18 -1.51 11.48
C VAL A 114 0.54 -2.78 12.03
N VAL A 115 0.09 -2.77 13.29
CA VAL A 115 -0.48 -3.97 13.95
C VAL A 115 -1.75 -4.44 13.25
N VAL A 116 -2.71 -3.53 13.02
CA VAL A 116 -3.99 -3.88 12.37
C VAL A 116 -3.75 -4.36 10.94
N SER A 117 -2.88 -3.69 10.18
CA SER A 117 -2.56 -4.12 8.82
C SER A 117 -1.89 -5.48 8.80
N ALA A 118 -0.95 -5.76 9.72
CA ALA A 118 -0.29 -7.05 9.80
C ALA A 118 -1.28 -8.19 10.06
N VAL A 119 -2.24 -8.00 10.97
CA VAL A 119 -3.32 -8.96 11.21
C VAL A 119 -4.13 -9.20 9.94
N LEU A 120 -4.58 -8.13 9.27
CA LEU A 120 -5.35 -8.26 8.02
C LEU A 120 -4.57 -8.95 6.89
N ILE A 121 -3.26 -8.67 6.77
CA ILE A 121 -2.37 -9.29 5.80
C ILE A 121 -2.22 -10.79 6.05
N ILE A 122 -2.09 -11.20 7.32
CA ILE A 122 -2.01 -12.61 7.71
C ILE A 122 -3.35 -13.30 7.40
N LEU A 123 -4.48 -12.69 7.77
CA LEU A 123 -5.81 -13.22 7.46
C LEU A 123 -6.05 -13.35 5.95
N ALA A 124 -5.60 -12.37 5.16
CA ALA A 124 -5.64 -12.46 3.70
C ALA A 124 -4.76 -13.61 3.17
N GLY A 125 -3.62 -13.88 3.80
CA GLY A 125 -2.79 -15.04 3.49
C GLY A 125 -3.53 -16.35 3.77
N VAL A 126 -4.15 -16.48 4.94
CA VAL A 126 -4.97 -17.65 5.28
C VAL A 126 -6.16 -17.82 4.31
N TRP A 127 -6.72 -16.75 3.78
CA TRP A 127 -7.83 -16.85 2.83
C TRP A 127 -7.38 -17.26 1.43
N VAL A 128 -6.20 -16.82 0.99
CA VAL A 128 -5.68 -17.09 -0.36
C VAL A 128 -5.08 -18.50 -0.49
N TRP A 129 -4.54 -19.06 0.60
CA TRP A 129 -3.91 -20.37 0.62
C TRP A 129 -4.77 -21.44 1.28
#